data_AF-A0A369J8N3-F1
#
_entry.id   AF-A0A369J8N3-F1
#
_cell.length_a   1.000
_cell.length_b   1.000
_cell.length_c   1.000
_cell.angle_alpha   90.00
_cell.angle_beta   90.00
_cell.angle_gamma   90.00
#
_symmetry.space_group_name_H-M   'P 1'
#
loop_
_entity.id
_entity.type
_entity.pdbx_description
1 polymer ?
#
loop_
_entity_poly.entity_id
_entity_poly.type
_entity_poly.pdbx_seq_one_letter_code
_entity_poly.pdbx_strand_id
1 'polypeptide(L)'
;MNLSRAELERADREDQNFSQQHNHNTTFRQHSSKTITTPATKYTSYLKILNESHILLVHNMATSRFSQSPSLPIAASVFATIFVGFGINAILRPQNALEFFEFEAPAASDKKVVDGLMIIYGARDIFMGLAIYSATYFGDRKSLGWILIAASGVAFVDGAVCRAQVGKGEWNHWSYAPILTAVGSVLLGVLDKA
;
A
#
# COMPACT_ATOMS: atom_id res chain seq x y z
N MET A 1 -15.31 -11.67 36.99
CA MET A 1 -15.18 -10.21 36.79
C MET A 1 -16.58 -9.65 36.86
N ASN A 2 -17.02 -9.20 38.04
CA ASN A 2 -18.40 -8.80 38.28
C ASN A 2 -18.54 -7.32 37.94
N LEU A 3 -19.27 -7.03 36.85
CA LEU A 3 -19.62 -5.66 36.49
C LEU A 3 -20.43 -5.03 37.61
N SER A 4 -20.14 -3.77 37.91
CA SER A 4 -20.84 -3.04 38.96
C SER A 4 -22.30 -2.81 38.55
N ARG A 5 -23.20 -2.76 39.52
CA ARG A 5 -24.64 -2.56 39.28
C ARG A 5 -24.94 -1.29 38.45
N ALA A 6 -24.07 -0.29 38.55
CA ALA A 6 -24.14 0.95 37.79
C ALA A 6 -23.82 0.79 36.29
N GLU A 7 -23.01 -0.20 35.92
CA GLU A 7 -22.67 -0.48 34.51
C GLU A 7 -23.79 -1.26 33.81
N LEU A 8 -24.45 -2.17 34.53
CA LEU A 8 -25.65 -2.87 34.03
C LEU A 8 -26.80 -1.89 33.76
N GLU A 9 -27.03 -0.93 34.65
CA GLU A 9 -28.06 0.11 34.45
C GLU A 9 -27.72 1.10 33.32
N ARG A 10 -26.44 1.21 32.91
CA ARG A 10 -26.08 2.02 31.73
C ARG A 10 -26.38 1.27 30.44
N ALA A 11 -26.07 -0.02 30.37
CA ALA A 11 -26.36 -0.85 29.20
C ALA A 11 -27.88 -0.91 28.90
N ASP A 12 -28.71 -1.10 29.94
CA ASP A 12 -30.18 -1.15 29.76
C ASP A 12 -30.77 0.20 29.28
N ARG A 13 -30.16 1.33 29.64
CA ARG A 13 -30.61 2.66 29.18
C ARG A 13 -30.25 2.92 27.71
N GLU A 14 -29.13 2.39 27.23
CA GLU A 14 -28.73 2.54 25.83
C GLU A 14 -29.64 1.72 24.90
N ASP A 15 -30.03 0.50 25.30
CA ASP A 15 -30.95 -0.34 24.52
C ASP A 15 -32.38 0.23 24.45
N GLN A 16 -32.85 0.86 25.52
CA GLN A 16 -34.15 1.54 25.51
C GLN A 16 -34.16 2.75 24.59
N ASN A 17 -33.09 3.55 24.57
CA ASN A 17 -32.97 4.69 23.65
C ASN A 17 -32.88 4.24 22.19
N PHE A 18 -32.16 3.15 21.90
CA PHE A 18 -32.09 2.59 20.54
C PHE A 18 -33.46 2.09 20.05
N SER A 19 -34.23 1.44 20.92
CA SER A 19 -35.59 0.97 20.61
C SER A 19 -36.58 2.12 20.40
N GLN A 20 -36.45 3.22 21.15
CA GLN A 20 -37.31 4.39 21.00
C GLN A 20 -37.02 5.14 19.68
N GLN A 21 -35.75 5.21 19.27
CA GLN A 21 -35.36 5.86 18.02
C GLN A 21 -35.77 5.04 16.77
N HIS A 22 -35.88 3.72 16.89
CA HIS A 22 -36.38 2.87 15.80
C HIS A 22 -37.90 2.93 15.64
N ASN A 23 -38.65 3.15 16.73
CA ASN A 23 -40.12 3.28 16.70
C ASN A 23 -40.61 4.64 16.19
N HIS A 24 -39.78 5.69 16.16
CA HIS A 24 -40.19 6.99 15.63
C HIS A 24 -40.15 7.11 14.09
N ASN A 25 -39.60 6.13 13.39
CA ASN A 25 -39.54 6.13 11.91
C ASN A 25 -40.63 5.31 11.22
N THR A 26 -41.53 4.65 11.97
CA THR A 26 -42.58 3.77 11.40
C THR A 26 -43.98 4.37 11.37
N THR A 27 -44.17 5.66 11.70
CA THR A 27 -45.49 6.30 11.71
C THR A 27 -45.57 7.53 10.79
N PHE A 28 -45.24 7.38 9.51
CA PHE A 28 -45.60 8.40 8.51
C PHE A 28 -45.82 7.82 7.12
N ARG A 29 -46.89 7.02 6.93
CA ARG A 29 -47.58 6.89 5.63
C ARG A 29 -48.89 6.10 5.73
N GLN A 30 -49.94 6.76 6.20
CA GLN A 30 -51.31 6.41 5.82
C GLN A 30 -52.08 7.71 5.61
N HIS A 31 -52.20 8.15 4.36
CA HIS A 31 -53.44 8.75 3.84
C HIS A 31 -53.37 8.97 2.32
N SER A 32 -54.51 8.71 1.69
CA SER A 32 -54.92 9.11 0.34
C SER A 32 -54.53 8.21 -0.83
N SER A 33 -55.31 7.13 -1.01
CA SER A 33 -55.60 6.57 -2.33
C SER A 33 -56.25 7.65 -3.21
N LYS A 34 -55.50 8.13 -4.19
CA LYS A 34 -56.05 8.59 -5.47
C LYS A 34 -55.49 7.68 -6.54
N THR A 35 -56.37 6.90 -7.15
CA THR A 35 -56.07 6.02 -8.28
C THR A 35 -55.64 6.90 -9.46
N ILE A 36 -54.33 7.04 -9.65
CA ILE A 36 -53.74 7.55 -10.89
C ILE A 36 -53.22 6.31 -11.63
N THR A 37 -53.90 5.96 -12.71
CA THR A 37 -53.43 4.97 -13.69
C THR A 37 -52.24 5.56 -14.44
N THR A 38 -51.06 5.43 -13.84
CA THR A 38 -49.76 5.73 -14.47
C THR A 38 -49.26 4.47 -15.19
N PRO A 39 -48.70 4.55 -16.40
CA PRO A 39 -48.21 3.39 -17.14
C PRO A 39 -46.95 2.83 -16.46
N ALA A 40 -47.14 1.81 -15.63
CA ALA A 40 -46.10 1.12 -14.84
C ALA A 40 -45.02 0.41 -15.68
N THR A 41 -45.13 0.45 -17.01
CA THR A 41 -44.23 -0.24 -17.94
C THR A 41 -42.93 0.52 -18.21
N LYS A 42 -42.88 1.85 -18.03
CA LYS A 42 -41.64 2.62 -18.31
C LYS A 42 -40.64 2.60 -17.15
N TYR A 43 -41.10 2.68 -15.91
CA TYR A 43 -40.21 2.77 -14.73
C TYR A 43 -39.44 1.46 -14.44
N THR A 44 -40.06 0.32 -14.72
CA THR A 44 -39.41 -0.99 -14.63
C THR A 44 -38.28 -1.14 -15.65
N SER A 45 -38.43 -0.59 -16.86
CA SER A 45 -37.35 -0.55 -17.85
C SER A 45 -36.17 0.31 -17.38
N TYR A 46 -36.41 1.50 -16.80
CA TYR A 46 -35.33 2.35 -16.31
C TYR A 46 -34.58 1.75 -15.11
N LEU A 47 -35.28 1.12 -14.16
CA LEU A 47 -34.64 0.44 -13.02
C LEU A 47 -33.86 -0.80 -13.47
N LYS A 48 -34.34 -1.53 -14.48
CA LYS A 48 -33.61 -2.64 -15.07
C LYS A 48 -32.37 -2.17 -15.83
N ILE A 49 -32.47 -1.09 -16.61
CA ILE A 49 -31.33 -0.48 -17.31
C ILE A 49 -30.33 0.11 -16.31
N LEU A 50 -30.78 0.76 -15.23
CA LEU A 50 -29.88 1.28 -14.19
C LEU A 50 -29.18 0.15 -13.43
N ASN A 51 -29.89 -0.92 -13.08
CA ASN A 51 -29.28 -2.09 -12.44
C ASN A 51 -28.32 -2.84 -13.38
N GLU A 52 -28.69 -3.03 -14.65
CA GLU A 52 -27.81 -3.64 -15.64
C GLU A 52 -26.63 -2.73 -15.99
N SER A 53 -26.80 -1.41 -16.02
CA SER A 53 -25.70 -0.46 -16.22
C SER A 53 -24.76 -0.40 -15.01
N HIS A 54 -25.27 -0.49 -13.77
CA HIS A 54 -24.43 -0.63 -12.58
C HIS A 54 -23.72 -1.99 -12.55
N ILE A 55 -24.40 -3.08 -12.91
CA ILE A 55 -23.77 -4.40 -13.03
C ILE A 55 -22.72 -4.37 -14.13
N LEU A 56 -22.99 -3.83 -15.31
CA LEU A 56 -22.04 -3.73 -16.42
C LEU A 56 -20.89 -2.77 -16.13
N LEU A 57 -21.12 -1.69 -15.38
CA LEU A 57 -20.07 -0.73 -14.99
C LEU A 57 -19.20 -1.29 -13.86
N VAL A 58 -19.78 -2.02 -12.90
CA VAL A 58 -19.04 -2.79 -11.88
C VAL A 58 -18.33 -4.00 -12.48
N HIS A 59 -18.88 -4.64 -13.52
CA HIS A 59 -18.28 -5.78 -14.22
C HIS A 59 -17.19 -5.35 -15.22
N ASN A 60 -17.35 -4.21 -15.90
CA ASN A 60 -16.31 -3.63 -16.77
C ASN A 60 -15.16 -3.00 -15.98
N MET A 61 -15.37 -2.56 -14.73
CA MET A 61 -14.27 -2.16 -13.84
C MET A 61 -13.41 -3.35 -13.36
N ALA A 62 -13.87 -4.59 -13.54
CA ALA A 62 -13.22 -5.79 -13.00
C ALA A 62 -12.26 -6.50 -13.97
N THR A 63 -11.95 -5.94 -15.14
CA THR A 63 -11.05 -6.60 -16.11
C THR A 63 -9.88 -5.74 -16.57
N SER A 64 -9.29 -4.94 -15.69
CA SER A 64 -7.86 -4.65 -15.83
C SER A 64 -7.13 -5.98 -15.63
N ARG A 65 -6.74 -6.63 -16.72
CA ARG A 65 -5.94 -7.87 -16.65
C ARG A 65 -4.53 -7.51 -16.20
N PHE A 66 -4.36 -7.25 -14.90
CA PHE A 66 -3.04 -7.13 -14.28
C PHE A 66 -2.19 -8.29 -14.75
N SER A 67 -1.00 -7.98 -15.26
CA SER A 67 -0.01 -8.98 -15.71
C SER A 67 0.05 -10.17 -14.74
N GLN A 68 -0.56 -11.28 -15.13
CA GLN A 68 -0.68 -12.51 -14.33
C GLN A 68 0.65 -13.29 -14.29
N SER A 69 1.72 -12.75 -14.87
CA SER A 69 3.00 -13.43 -14.94
C SER A 69 3.61 -13.59 -13.53
N PRO A 70 4.11 -14.80 -13.18
CA PRO A 70 4.84 -15.02 -11.93
C PRO A 70 6.20 -14.31 -11.91
N SER A 71 6.68 -13.83 -13.06
CA SER A 71 7.98 -13.16 -13.20
C SER A 71 8.09 -11.86 -12.38
N LEU A 72 7.01 -11.08 -12.26
CA LEU A 72 7.04 -9.80 -11.54
C LEU A 72 7.17 -9.98 -10.02
N PRO A 73 6.39 -10.87 -9.36
CA PRO A 73 6.63 -11.26 -7.96
C PRO A 73 8.02 -11.83 -7.70
N ILE A 74 8.56 -12.64 -8.63
CA ILE A 74 9.90 -13.21 -8.50
C ILE A 74 10.95 -12.09 -8.57
N ALA A 75 10.84 -11.19 -9.55
CA ALA A 75 11.73 -10.04 -9.66
C ALA A 75 11.68 -9.16 -8.40
N ALA A 76 10.49 -8.88 -7.88
CA ALA A 76 10.32 -8.17 -6.62
C ALA A 76 11.00 -8.89 -5.45
N SER A 77 10.89 -10.22 -5.36
CA SER A 77 11.53 -11.03 -4.32
C SER A 77 13.05 -11.00 -4.39
N VAL A 78 13.63 -10.92 -5.60
CA VAL A 78 15.08 -10.74 -5.78
C VAL A 78 15.51 -9.40 -5.19
N PHE A 79 14.80 -8.31 -5.48
CA PHE A 79 15.08 -7.00 -4.87
C PHE A 79 14.88 -7.03 -3.35
N ALA A 80 13.84 -7.69 -2.85
CA ALA A 80 13.63 -7.87 -1.42
C ALA A 80 14.83 -8.53 -0.75
N THR A 81 15.36 -9.59 -1.37
CA THR A 81 16.57 -10.29 -0.89
C THR A 81 17.78 -9.36 -0.86
N ILE A 82 17.98 -8.56 -1.91
CA ILE A 82 19.08 -7.61 -2.02
C ILE A 82 19.01 -6.57 -0.89
N PHE A 83 17.84 -5.97 -0.65
CA PHE A 83 17.64 -5.01 0.44
C PHE A 83 17.92 -5.64 1.82
N VAL A 84 17.41 -6.84 2.09
CA VAL A 84 17.72 -7.54 3.35
C VAL A 84 19.22 -7.81 3.47
N GLY A 85 19.88 -8.23 2.39
CA GLY A 85 21.31 -8.49 2.36
C GLY A 85 22.14 -7.24 2.66
N PHE A 86 21.85 -6.12 1.99
CA PHE A 86 22.51 -4.84 2.27
C PHE A 86 22.24 -4.36 3.69
N GLY A 87 21.02 -4.52 4.20
CA GLY A 87 20.69 -4.14 5.56
C GLY A 87 21.44 -4.95 6.62
N ILE A 88 21.53 -6.27 6.44
CA ILE A 88 22.37 -7.13 7.29
C ILE A 88 23.84 -6.70 7.21
N ASN A 89 24.37 -6.42 6.01
CA ASN A 89 25.75 -5.96 5.84
C ASN A 89 25.99 -4.62 6.55
N ALA A 90 25.08 -3.67 6.46
CA ALA A 90 25.19 -2.37 7.12
C ALA A 90 25.15 -2.46 8.65
N ILE A 91 24.39 -3.42 9.20
CA ILE A 91 24.35 -3.67 10.65
C ILE A 91 25.62 -4.36 11.15
N LEU A 92 26.06 -5.42 10.46
CA LEU A 92 27.17 -6.26 10.92
C LEU A 92 28.55 -5.73 10.51
N ARG A 93 28.63 -5.02 9.38
CA ARG A 93 29.86 -4.48 8.80
C ARG A 93 29.65 -3.03 8.29
N PRO A 94 29.35 -2.06 9.18
CA PRO A 94 29.05 -0.66 8.82
C PRO A 94 30.04 -0.02 7.85
N GLN A 95 31.34 -0.22 8.10
CA GLN A 95 32.42 0.32 7.26
C GLN A 95 32.36 -0.20 5.82
N ASN A 96 32.09 -1.50 5.66
CA ASN A 96 32.01 -2.10 4.34
C ASN A 96 30.73 -1.68 3.60
N ALA A 97 29.63 -1.46 4.32
CA ALA A 97 28.42 -0.90 3.71
C ALA A 97 28.62 0.56 3.30
N LEU A 98 29.37 1.35 4.07
CA LEU A 98 29.70 2.74 3.75
C LEU A 98 30.51 2.85 2.45
N GLU A 99 31.43 1.92 2.22
CA GLU A 99 32.22 1.83 0.98
C GLU A 99 31.34 1.57 -0.27
N PHE A 100 30.15 0.99 -0.12
CA PHE A 100 29.22 0.79 -1.24
C PHE A 100 28.68 2.11 -1.79
N PHE A 101 28.54 3.11 -0.92
CA PHE A 101 28.24 4.50 -1.28
C PHE A 101 29.50 5.26 -1.76
N GLU A 102 30.65 4.60 -1.83
CA GLU A 102 31.96 5.16 -2.15
C GLU A 102 32.45 6.27 -1.21
N PHE A 103 31.86 6.39 -0.02
CA PHE A 103 32.36 7.28 1.02
C PHE A 103 33.69 6.78 1.58
N GLU A 104 34.56 7.73 1.93
CA GLU A 104 35.80 7.42 2.64
C GLU A 104 35.54 6.93 4.06
N ALA A 105 36.51 6.23 4.63
CA ALA A 105 36.45 5.84 6.03
C ALA A 105 36.33 7.09 6.92
N PRO A 106 35.41 7.09 7.90
CA PRO A 106 35.21 8.24 8.76
C PRO A 106 36.45 8.45 9.65
N ALA A 107 36.70 9.71 10.00
CA ALA A 107 37.71 10.04 10.99
C ALA A 107 37.42 9.32 12.32
N ALA A 108 38.47 9.04 13.10
CA ALA A 108 38.33 8.31 14.36
C ALA A 108 37.33 8.95 15.34
N SER A 109 37.19 10.28 15.31
CA SER A 109 36.20 11.02 16.11
C SER A 109 34.75 10.75 15.70
N ASP A 110 34.50 10.51 14.42
CA ASP A 110 33.16 10.45 13.85
C ASP A 110 32.69 9.00 13.66
N LYS A 111 33.63 8.04 13.71
CA LYS A 111 33.39 6.63 13.46
C LYS A 111 32.18 6.07 14.21
N LYS A 112 32.04 6.37 15.51
CA LYS A 112 30.94 5.84 16.33
C LYS A 112 29.57 6.35 15.85
N VAL A 113 29.50 7.60 15.42
CA VAL A 113 28.26 8.20 14.91
C VAL A 113 27.93 7.59 13.55
N VAL A 114 28.92 7.50 12.65
CA VAL A 114 28.74 6.91 11.32
C VAL A 114 28.36 5.44 11.40
N ASP A 115 29.03 4.64 12.23
CA ASP A 115 28.66 3.23 12.47
C ASP A 115 27.20 3.11 12.95
N GLY A 116 26.79 3.97 13.89
CA GLY A 116 25.41 4.01 14.39
C GLY A 116 24.39 4.38 13.31
N LEU A 117 24.71 5.36 12.45
CA LEU A 117 23.87 5.73 11.31
C LEU A 117 23.75 4.59 10.29
N MET A 118 24.83 3.87 10.04
CA MET A 118 24.81 2.69 9.15
C MET A 118 23.97 1.54 9.72
N ILE A 119 23.94 1.33 11.03
CA ILE A 119 23.04 0.36 11.66
C ILE A 119 21.57 0.77 11.46
N ILE A 120 21.24 2.05 11.67
CA ILE A 120 19.88 2.57 11.44
C ILE A 120 19.50 2.45 9.96
N TYR A 121 20.42 2.80 9.06
CA TYR A 121 20.25 2.61 7.62
C TYR A 121 19.98 1.14 7.30
N GLY A 122 20.76 0.21 7.86
CA GLY A 122 20.58 -1.21 7.62
C GLY A 122 19.24 -1.77 8.11
N ALA A 123 18.73 -1.25 9.24
CA ALA A 123 17.39 -1.59 9.71
C ALA A 123 16.29 -1.13 8.73
N ARG A 124 16.47 0.03 8.07
CA ARG A 124 15.54 0.52 7.04
C ARG A 124 15.59 -0.35 5.78
N ASP A 125 16.78 -0.79 5.38
CA ASP A 125 16.95 -1.71 4.26
C ASP A 125 16.27 -3.06 4.53
N ILE A 126 16.43 -3.62 5.73
CA ILE A 126 15.69 -4.84 6.13
C ILE A 126 14.18 -4.58 6.10
N PHE A 127 13.71 -3.45 6.64
CA PHE A 127 12.28 -3.10 6.60
C PHE A 127 11.75 -3.03 5.16
N MET A 128 12.47 -2.39 4.23
CA MET A 128 12.08 -2.32 2.82
C MET A 128 11.98 -3.71 2.19
N GLY A 129 12.98 -4.57 2.42
CA GLY A 129 12.94 -5.95 1.93
C GLY A 129 11.78 -6.76 2.50
N LEU A 130 11.51 -6.64 3.81
CA LEU A 130 10.36 -7.29 4.45
C LEU A 130 9.03 -6.75 3.92
N ALA A 131 8.91 -5.44 3.70
CA ALA A 131 7.71 -4.84 3.11
C ALA A 131 7.44 -5.38 1.70
N ILE A 132 8.49 -5.53 0.87
CA ILE A 132 8.37 -6.14 -0.45
C ILE A 132 7.96 -7.62 -0.33
N TYR A 133 8.56 -8.40 0.58
CA TYR A 133 8.16 -9.80 0.80
C TYR A 133 6.71 -9.92 1.27
N SER A 134 6.30 -9.10 2.25
CA SER A 134 4.93 -9.08 2.75
C SER A 134 3.94 -8.71 1.64
N ALA A 135 4.25 -7.70 0.82
CA ALA A 135 3.39 -7.33 -0.29
C ALA A 135 3.38 -8.37 -1.42
N THR A 136 4.50 -9.09 -1.62
CA THR A 136 4.58 -10.18 -2.59
C THR A 136 3.74 -11.38 -2.17
N TYR A 137 3.70 -11.69 -0.88
CA TYR A 137 3.01 -12.89 -0.37
C TYR A 137 1.54 -12.62 0.02
N PHE A 138 1.26 -11.50 0.68
CA PHE A 138 -0.07 -11.16 1.22
C PHE A 138 -0.75 -9.99 0.50
N GLY A 139 0.03 -9.13 -0.16
CA GLY A 139 -0.46 -7.89 -0.75
C GLY A 139 -1.11 -8.08 -2.12
N ASP A 140 -1.79 -7.04 -2.57
CA ASP A 140 -2.19 -6.95 -3.97
C ASP A 140 -1.03 -6.43 -4.86
N ARG A 141 -1.17 -6.61 -6.18
CA ARG A 141 -0.15 -6.17 -7.15
C ARG A 141 0.07 -4.67 -7.11
N LYS A 142 -0.97 -3.87 -6.80
CA LYS A 142 -0.86 -2.42 -6.73
C LYS A 142 0.03 -1.98 -5.58
N SER A 143 -0.15 -2.57 -4.41
CA SER A 143 0.65 -2.33 -3.22
C SER A 143 2.11 -2.68 -3.49
N LEU A 144 2.36 -3.86 -4.06
CA LEU A 144 3.72 -4.26 -4.46
C LEU A 144 4.33 -3.27 -5.47
N GLY A 145 3.55 -2.86 -6.48
CA GLY A 145 3.99 -1.89 -7.48
C GLY A 145 4.40 -0.54 -6.89
N TRP A 146 3.58 0.01 -5.99
CA TRP A 146 3.89 1.25 -5.28
C TRP A 146 5.10 1.13 -4.36
N ILE A 147 5.27 0.00 -3.67
CA ILE A 147 6.45 -0.23 -2.83
C ILE A 147 7.72 -0.25 -3.69
N LEU A 148 7.72 -0.88 -4.87
CA LEU A 148 8.88 -0.89 -5.76
C LEU A 148 9.18 0.51 -6.32
N ILE A 149 8.17 1.30 -6.67
CA ILE A 149 8.38 2.70 -7.10
C ILE A 149 8.93 3.54 -5.95
N ALA A 150 8.42 3.38 -4.72
CA ALA A 150 8.95 4.06 -3.55
C ALA A 150 10.42 3.66 -3.28
N ALA A 151 10.75 2.37 -3.38
CA ALA A 151 12.12 1.87 -3.27
C ALA A 151 13.04 2.44 -4.36
N SER A 152 12.53 2.62 -5.59
CA SER A 152 13.25 3.33 -6.64
C SER A 152 13.54 4.79 -6.26
N GLY A 153 12.62 5.46 -5.56
CA GLY A 153 12.82 6.81 -5.06
C GLY A 153 13.95 6.89 -4.04
N VAL A 154 14.03 5.92 -3.13
CA VAL A 154 15.14 5.80 -2.16
C VAL A 154 16.47 5.64 -2.89
N ALA A 155 16.56 4.68 -3.81
CA ALA A 155 17.77 4.46 -4.61
C ALA A 155 18.19 5.70 -5.43
N PHE A 156 17.22 6.46 -5.94
CA PHE A 156 17.53 7.71 -6.63
C PHE A 156 18.16 8.75 -5.70
N VAL A 157 17.60 8.92 -4.50
CA VAL A 157 18.13 9.84 -3.47
C VAL A 157 19.52 9.41 -3.02
N ASP A 158 19.74 8.10 -2.79
CA ASP A 158 21.05 7.57 -2.41
C ASP A 158 22.12 7.92 -3.46
N GLY A 159 21.83 7.66 -4.74
CA GLY A 159 22.75 8.02 -5.82
C GLY A 159 22.96 9.53 -5.96
N ALA A 160 21.92 10.34 -5.73
CA ALA A 160 22.05 11.80 -5.75
C ALA A 160 22.95 12.31 -4.61
N VAL A 161 22.86 11.70 -3.42
CA VAL A 161 23.76 12.01 -2.29
C VAL A 161 25.19 11.60 -2.59
N CYS A 162 25.43 10.39 -3.14
CA CYS A 162 26.77 9.95 -3.56
C CYS A 162 27.39 10.94 -4.58
N ARG A 163 26.61 11.32 -5.61
CA ARG A 163 27.05 12.30 -6.61
C ARG A 163 27.36 13.66 -5.99
N ALA A 164 26.55 14.12 -5.04
CA ALA A 164 26.70 15.44 -4.42
C ALA A 164 27.86 15.50 -3.42
N GLN A 165 28.09 14.44 -2.65
CA GLN A 165 29.05 14.43 -1.54
C GLN A 165 30.42 13.87 -1.96
N VAL A 166 30.44 12.80 -2.77
CA VAL A 166 31.66 12.08 -3.18
C VAL A 166 32.04 12.38 -4.64
N GLY A 167 31.05 12.76 -5.46
CA GLY A 167 31.26 12.99 -6.90
C GLY A 167 31.26 11.71 -7.74
N LYS A 168 30.98 10.55 -7.14
CA LYS A 168 30.94 9.23 -7.78
C LYS A 168 30.04 8.29 -6.96
N GLY A 169 29.89 7.03 -7.38
CA GLY A 169 29.08 6.02 -6.70
C GLY A 169 27.58 6.07 -7.00
N GLU A 170 27.10 7.08 -7.74
CA GLU A 170 25.68 7.20 -8.08
C GLU A 170 25.15 6.02 -8.88
N TRP A 171 26.00 5.43 -9.73
CA TRP A 171 25.65 4.28 -10.57
C TRP A 171 25.45 3.00 -9.78
N ASN A 172 26.01 2.89 -8.57
CA ASN A 172 25.71 1.77 -7.67
C ASN A 172 24.24 1.76 -7.28
N HIS A 173 23.53 2.90 -7.37
CA HIS A 173 22.12 3.04 -7.03
C HIS A 173 21.22 3.28 -8.25
N TRP A 174 21.64 4.17 -9.15
CA TRP A 174 20.87 4.55 -10.34
C TRP A 174 20.81 3.47 -11.42
N SER A 175 21.68 2.46 -11.38
CA SER A 175 21.61 1.33 -12.32
C SER A 175 20.35 0.48 -12.14
N TYR A 176 19.87 0.32 -10.91
CA TYR A 176 18.70 -0.53 -10.62
C TYR A 176 17.41 0.25 -10.33
N ALA A 177 17.48 1.55 -10.02
CA ALA A 177 16.30 2.39 -9.81
C ALA A 177 15.31 2.36 -11.02
N PRO A 178 15.75 2.48 -12.30
CA PRO A 178 14.86 2.36 -13.44
C PRO A 178 14.18 0.99 -13.53
N ILE A 179 14.85 -0.08 -13.09
CA ILE A 179 14.30 -1.44 -13.10
C ILE A 179 13.18 -1.55 -12.07
N LEU A 180 13.38 -1.03 -10.85
CA LEU A 180 12.35 -0.97 -9.81
C LEU A 180 11.13 -0.17 -10.29
N THR A 181 11.35 0.99 -10.92
CA THR A 181 10.28 1.80 -11.50
C THR A 181 9.54 1.05 -12.61
N ALA A 182 10.26 0.37 -13.51
CA ALA A 182 9.65 -0.38 -14.60
C ALA A 182 8.79 -1.54 -14.08
N VAL A 183 9.35 -2.40 -13.21
CA VAL A 183 8.61 -3.53 -12.61
C VAL A 183 7.41 -3.02 -11.82
N GLY A 184 7.57 -1.95 -11.04
CA GLY A 184 6.49 -1.33 -10.29
C GLY A 184 5.37 -0.77 -11.18
N SER A 185 5.73 -0.10 -12.27
CA SER A 185 4.77 0.46 -13.23
C SER A 185 3.98 -0.63 -13.96
N VAL A 186 4.64 -1.74 -14.32
CA VAL A 186 3.95 -2.90 -14.91
C VAL A 186 2.99 -3.54 -13.90
N LEU A 187 3.38 -3.66 -12.63
CA LEU A 187 2.50 -4.16 -11.57
C LEU A 187 1.29 -3.26 -11.32
N LEU A 188 1.42 -1.95 -11.53
CA LEU A 188 0.31 -0.99 -11.48
C LEU A 188 -0.63 -1.05 -12.69
N GLY A 189 -0.30 -1.85 -13.71
CA GLY A 189 -1.12 -1.99 -14.92
C GLY A 189 -0.98 -0.83 -15.89
N VAL A 190 0.11 -0.05 -15.84
CA VAL A 190 0.37 1.05 -16.79
C VAL A 190 0.41 0.56 -18.25
N LEU A 191 0.76 -0.71 -18.46
CA LEU A 191 0.78 -1.35 -19.78
C LEU A 191 -0.44 -2.25 -20.04
N ASP A 192 -1.38 -2.33 -19.10
CA ASP A 192 -2.62 -3.07 -19.32
C ASP A 192 -3.50 -2.22 -20.25
N LYS A 193 -3.90 -2.78 -21.39
CA LYS A 193 -4.78 -2.07 -22.34
C LYS A 193 -6.11 -1.75 -21.65
N ALA A 194 -6.54 -0.48 -21.80
CA ALA A 194 -7.89 -0.02 -21.46
C ALA A 194 -8.96 -0.69 -22.34
#